data_AF-A0A4Y2E197-F1
#
_entry.id   AF-A0A4Y2E197-F1
#
_cell.length_a   1.000
_cell.length_b   1.000
_cell.length_c   1.000
_cell.angle_alpha   90.00
_cell.angle_beta   90.00
_cell.angle_gamma   90.00
#
_symmetry.space_group_name_H-M   'P 1'
#
loop_
_entity.id
_entity.type
_entity.pdbx_description
1 polymer ?
#
loop_
_entity_poly.entity_id
_entity_poly.type
_entity_poly.pdbx_seq_one_letter_code
_entity_poly.pdbx_strand_id
1 'polypeptide(L)'
;MDSSRSAQISVIQFLRAEGEHDSQIYLRMKEVYGEQCLAGCTIFWWCQRYDAGRHLDLPRPWQVRFVTNSATISAVDELIRQNRRITTLEIAVELSISKGTVYHTIHKKLGYGKVCAQWVPNHLS
;
A
#
# COMPACT_ATOMS: atom_id res chain seq x y z
N MET A 1 -20.78 1.85 -20.32
CA MET A 1 -19.44 2.38 -19.95
C MET A 1 -19.11 1.87 -18.56
N ASP A 2 -17.86 1.47 -18.30
CA ASP A 2 -17.44 1.15 -16.93
C ASP A 2 -17.48 2.43 -16.10
N SER A 3 -18.35 2.47 -15.09
CA SER A 3 -18.51 3.64 -14.21
C SER A 3 -17.54 3.61 -13.01
N SER A 4 -16.55 2.72 -13.01
CA SER A 4 -15.53 2.71 -11.96
C SER A 4 -14.81 4.07 -11.86
N ARG A 5 -14.44 4.45 -10.64
CA ARG A 5 -13.72 5.70 -10.39
C ARG A 5 -12.42 5.77 -11.18
N SER A 6 -11.71 4.65 -11.32
CA SER A 6 -10.49 4.54 -12.12
C SER A 6 -10.76 4.83 -13.60
N ALA A 7 -11.81 4.25 -14.19
CA ALA A 7 -12.16 4.47 -15.59
C ALA A 7 -12.50 5.94 -15.86
N GLN A 8 -13.31 6.56 -14.99
CA GLN A 8 -13.65 7.98 -15.09
C GLN A 8 -12.41 8.89 -15.02
N ILE A 9 -11.46 8.58 -14.14
CA ILE A 9 -10.22 9.36 -14.01
C ILE A 9 -9.31 9.21 -15.23
N SER A 10 -9.26 8.03 -15.86
CA SER A 10 -8.54 7.81 -17.12
C SER A 10 -9.15 8.59 -18.28
N VAL A 11 -10.50 8.69 -18.34
CA VAL A 11 -11.17 9.51 -19.35
C VAL A 11 -10.86 11.00 -19.16
N ILE A 12 -10.83 11.50 -17.92
CA ILE A 12 -10.41 12.88 -17.63
C ILE A 12 -8.98 13.14 -18.10
N GLN A 13 -8.06 12.18 -17.89
CA GLN A 13 -6.68 12.28 -18.34
C GLN A 13 -6.60 12.37 -19.87
N PHE A 14 -7.36 11.53 -20.56
CA PHE A 14 -7.43 11.51 -22.02
C PHE A 14 -7.95 12.84 -22.58
N LEU A 15 -9.09 13.33 -22.09
CA LEU A 15 -9.67 14.60 -22.53
C LEU A 15 -8.75 15.79 -22.25
N ARG A 16 -7.99 15.75 -21.15
CA ARG A 16 -6.99 16.78 -20.85
C ARG A 16 -5.81 16.73 -21.81
N ALA A 17 -5.37 15.53 -22.21
CA ALA A 17 -4.31 15.36 -23.20
C ALA A 17 -4.74 15.79 -24.61
N GLU A 18 -6.03 15.70 -24.95
CA GLU A 18 -6.60 16.28 -26.17
C GLU A 18 -6.63 17.82 -26.16
N GLY A 19 -6.34 18.45 -25.02
CA GLY A 19 -6.29 19.90 -24.86
C GLY A 19 -7.65 20.54 -24.54
N GLU A 20 -8.63 19.77 -24.09
CA GLU A 20 -9.94 20.31 -23.73
C GLU A 20 -9.91 21.18 -22.47
N HIS A 21 -10.73 22.23 -22.48
CA HIS A 21 -10.89 23.12 -21.34
C HIS A 21 -11.74 22.46 -20.25
N ASP A 22 -11.50 22.78 -18.98
CA ASP A 22 -12.10 22.09 -17.83
C ASP A 22 -13.64 22.04 -17.87
N SER A 23 -14.27 23.10 -18.38
CA SER A 23 -15.71 23.20 -18.56
C SER A 23 -16.26 22.23 -19.60
N GLN A 24 -15.51 21.98 -20.68
CA GLN A 24 -15.87 21.01 -21.72
C GLN A 24 -15.71 19.58 -21.21
N ILE A 25 -14.63 19.32 -20.46
CA ILE A 25 -14.40 18.04 -19.79
C ILE A 25 -15.56 17.71 -18.84
N TYR A 26 -16.02 18.67 -18.02
CA TYR A 26 -17.16 18.47 -17.13
C TYR A 26 -18.45 18.11 -17.89
N LEU A 27 -18.74 18.80 -19.00
CA LEU A 27 -19.94 18.54 -19.80
C LEU A 27 -19.89 17.16 -20.44
N ARG A 28 -18.77 16.78 -21.06
CA ARG A 28 -18.58 15.43 -21.65
C ARG A 28 -18.65 14.33 -20.60
N MET A 29 -18.04 14.54 -19.44
CA MET A 29 -18.12 13.59 -18.33
C MET A 29 -19.57 13.41 -17.86
N LYS A 30 -20.34 14.50 -17.75
CA LYS A 30 -21.75 14.45 -17.36
C LYS A 30 -22.64 13.81 -18.44
N GLU A 31 -22.33 14.01 -19.72
CA GLU A 31 -23.04 13.38 -20.83
C GLU A 31 -22.82 11.85 -20.86
N VAL A 32 -21.59 11.39 -20.63
CA VAL A 32 -21.24 9.97 -20.68
C VAL A 32 -21.66 9.20 -19.43
N TYR A 33 -21.48 9.78 -18.24
CA TYR A 33 -21.69 9.08 -16.96
C TYR A 33 -22.97 9.49 -16.22
N GLY A 34 -23.64 10.57 -16.63
CA GLY A 34 -24.91 11.02 -16.05
C GLY A 34 -24.84 11.18 -14.53
N GLU A 35 -25.75 10.51 -13.82
CA GLU A 35 -25.83 10.50 -12.34
C GLU A 35 -24.62 9.81 -11.68
N GLN A 36 -23.91 8.94 -12.41
CA GLN A 36 -22.73 8.25 -11.89
C GLN A 36 -21.44 9.05 -12.11
N CYS A 37 -21.55 10.24 -12.70
CA CYS A 37 -20.42 11.12 -12.96
C CYS A 37 -19.78 11.60 -11.66
N LEU A 38 -18.44 11.65 -11.65
CA LEU A 38 -17.69 12.29 -10.57
C LEU A 38 -18.17 13.74 -10.36
N ALA A 39 -18.20 14.15 -9.09
CA ALA A 39 -18.53 15.53 -8.75
C ALA A 39 -17.59 16.50 -9.50
N GLY A 40 -18.14 17.62 -9.98
CA GLY A 40 -17.38 18.59 -10.78
C GLY A 40 -16.08 19.03 -10.09
N CYS A 41 -16.12 19.28 -8.77
CA CYS A 41 -14.92 19.61 -7.99
C CYS A 41 -13.82 18.54 -8.06
N THR A 42 -14.18 17.25 -8.15
CA THR A 42 -13.23 16.15 -8.32
C THR A 42 -12.63 16.14 -9.72
N ILE A 43 -13.45 16.42 -10.73
CA ILE A 43 -13.00 16.52 -12.14
C ILE A 43 -11.98 17.66 -12.29
N PHE A 44 -12.32 18.87 -11.82
CA PHE A 44 -11.41 20.03 -11.83
C PHE A 44 -10.11 19.76 -11.08
N TRP A 45 -10.19 19.11 -9.92
CA TRP A 45 -9.01 18.71 -9.14
C TRP A 45 -8.09 17.76 -9.92
N TRP A 46 -8.64 16.84 -10.72
CA TRP A 46 -7.85 15.96 -11.58
C TRP A 46 -7.23 16.69 -12.77
N CYS A 47 -7.97 17.58 -13.44
CA CYS A 47 -7.43 18.42 -14.52
C CYS A 47 -6.19 19.19 -14.06
N GLN A 48 -6.28 19.85 -12.90
CA GLN A 48 -5.17 20.58 -12.30
C GLN A 48 -3.96 19.69 -11.96
N ARG A 49 -4.19 18.43 -11.57
CA ARG A 49 -3.10 17.48 -11.30
C ARG A 49 -2.37 17.06 -12.56
N TYR A 50 -3.09 16.86 -13.66
CA TYR A 50 -2.49 16.48 -14.92
C TYR A 50 -1.71 17.64 -15.56
N ASP A 51 -2.17 18.89 -15.42
CA ASP A 51 -1.38 20.07 -15.81
C ASP A 51 -0.04 20.15 -15.08
N ALA A 52 -0.03 19.75 -13.81
CA ALA A 52 1.19 19.68 -13.01
C ALA A 52 2.11 18.49 -13.38
N GLY A 53 1.86 17.79 -14.50
CA GLY A 53 2.65 16.67 -15.00
C GLY A 53 2.52 15.39 -14.16
N ARG A 54 1.61 15.35 -13.18
CA ARG A 54 1.48 14.21 -12.26
C ARG A 54 0.60 13.13 -12.88
N HIS A 55 1.24 12.16 -13.52
CA HIS A 55 0.62 10.93 -13.98
C HIS A 55 0.37 9.97 -12.80
N LEU A 56 -0.76 9.26 -12.85
CA LEU A 56 -1.21 8.33 -11.80
C LEU A 56 -0.37 7.07 -11.67
N ASP A 57 0.44 6.75 -12.66
CA ASP A 57 1.20 5.49 -12.72
C ASP A 57 2.44 5.48 -11.85
N LEU A 58 2.76 6.58 -11.18
CA LEU A 58 3.85 6.58 -10.22
C LEU A 58 3.32 6.09 -8.87
N PRO A 59 3.86 4.97 -8.32
CA PRO A 59 3.59 4.60 -6.95
C PRO A 59 3.86 5.82 -6.07
N ARG A 60 2.88 6.18 -5.24
CA ARG A 60 3.00 7.34 -4.34
C ARG A 60 4.35 7.27 -3.64
N PRO A 61 5.16 8.35 -3.61
CA PRO A 61 6.45 8.34 -2.94
C PRO A 61 6.34 7.99 -1.44
N TRP A 62 5.16 8.20 -0.84
CA TRP A 62 4.84 7.83 0.54
C TRP A 62 4.51 6.36 0.74
N GLN A 63 4.18 5.66 -0.35
CA GLN A 63 4.31 4.22 -0.41
C GLN A 63 5.74 3.93 -0.85
N VAL A 64 6.69 4.44 -0.06
CA VAL A 64 7.95 3.72 0.13
C VAL A 64 7.46 2.35 0.55
N ARG A 65 7.41 1.44 -0.43
CA ARG A 65 7.50 0.02 -0.20
C ARG A 65 8.69 -0.07 0.71
N PHE A 66 8.45 -0.10 2.04
CA PHE A 66 9.48 -0.14 3.05
C PHE A 66 10.44 -1.14 2.48
N VAL A 67 11.62 -0.65 2.09
CA VAL A 67 12.64 -1.49 1.50
C VAL A 67 13.04 -2.33 2.69
N THR A 68 12.28 -3.40 2.90
CA THR A 68 12.64 -4.50 3.75
C THR A 68 13.78 -5.07 2.95
N ASN A 69 14.97 -4.49 3.15
CA ASN A 69 16.18 -4.96 2.52
C ASN A 69 16.18 -6.47 2.76
N SER A 70 16.48 -7.25 1.74
CA SER A 70 16.60 -8.70 1.87
C SER A 70 17.50 -9.07 3.06
N ALA A 71 18.51 -8.24 3.35
CA ALA A 71 19.35 -8.31 4.54
C ALA A 71 18.55 -8.24 5.85
N THR A 72 17.60 -7.31 5.98
CA THR A 72 16.77 -7.15 7.18
C THR A 72 15.81 -8.32 7.37
N ILE A 73 15.22 -8.83 6.28
CA ILE A 73 14.38 -10.03 6.34
C ILE A 73 15.20 -11.23 6.82
N SER A 74 16.41 -11.39 6.29
CA SER A 74 17.32 -12.49 6.64
C SER A 74 17.76 -12.41 8.10
N ALA A 75 18.12 -11.22 8.58
CA ALA A 75 18.51 -11.01 9.98
C ALA A 75 17.35 -11.33 10.96
N VAL A 76 16.12 -10.95 10.61
CA VAL A 76 14.93 -11.33 11.41
C VAL A 76 14.73 -12.86 11.40
N ASP A 77 14.86 -13.53 10.26
CA ASP A 77 14.74 -14.99 10.18
C ASP A 77 15.82 -15.70 11.00
N GLU A 78 17.06 -15.20 10.96
CA GLU A 78 18.18 -15.75 11.72
C GLU A 78 17.97 -15.63 13.24
N LEU A 79 17.56 -14.46 13.74
CA LEU A 79 17.25 -14.26 15.16
C LEU A 79 16.14 -15.20 15.65
N ILE A 80 15.09 -15.41 14.83
CA ILE A 80 14.01 -16.35 15.15
C ILE A 80 14.50 -17.80 15.14
N ARG A 81 15.41 -18.16 14.23
CA ARG A 81 16.01 -19.50 14.18
C ARG A 81 16.90 -19.80 15.38
N GLN A 82 17.68 -18.81 15.81
CA GLN A 82 18.55 -18.91 16.99
C GLN A 82 17.75 -19.02 18.28
N ASN A 83 16.69 -18.21 18.43
CA ASN A 83 15.82 -18.26 19.60
C ASN A 83 14.34 -18.29 19.20
N ARG A 84 13.75 -19.50 19.23
CA ARG A 84 12.33 -19.70 18.87
C ARG A 84 11.33 -19.03 19.82
N ARG A 85 11.77 -18.56 20.99
CA ARG A 85 10.94 -17.87 21.99
C ARG A 85 11.15 -16.35 22.01
N ILE A 86 11.96 -15.81 21.09
CA ILE A 86 12.24 -14.37 21.03
C ILE A 86 10.97 -13.55 20.80
N THR A 87 10.89 -12.38 21.43
CA THR A 87 9.77 -11.46 21.30
C THR A 87 9.97 -10.48 20.14
N THR A 88 8.86 -9.98 19.60
CA THR A 88 8.90 -8.94 18.56
C THR A 88 9.58 -7.65 19.04
N LEU A 89 9.59 -7.40 20.34
CA LEU A 89 10.21 -6.20 20.92
C LEU A 89 11.73 -6.35 20.99
N GLU A 90 12.22 -7.52 21.41
CA GLU A 90 13.66 -7.82 21.42
C GLU A 90 14.25 -7.71 20.01
N ILE A 91 13.59 -8.29 18.99
CA ILE A 91 14.03 -8.15 17.59
C ILE A 91 14.03 -6.68 17.14
N ALA A 92 13.02 -5.90 17.54
CA ALA A 92 12.92 -4.48 17.18
C ALA A 92 14.07 -3.66 17.79
N VAL A 93 14.44 -3.95 19.04
CA VAL A 93 15.57 -3.31 19.72
C VAL A 93 16.89 -3.72 19.07
N GLU A 94 17.12 -5.02 18.87
CA GLU A 94 18.36 -5.57 18.31
C GLU A 94 18.66 -5.00 16.92
N LEU A 95 17.63 -4.95 16.05
CA LEU A 95 17.79 -4.46 14.69
C LEU A 95 17.57 -2.95 14.55
N SER A 96 17.23 -2.25 15.64
CA SER A 96 16.87 -0.82 15.63
C SER A 96 15.77 -0.47 14.63
N ILE A 97 14.71 -1.30 14.58
CA ILE A 97 13.58 -1.18 13.65
C ILE A 97 12.28 -1.00 14.43
N SER A 98 11.28 -0.36 13.81
CA SER A 98 9.96 -0.27 14.42
C SER A 98 9.32 -1.65 14.66
N LYS A 99 8.65 -1.81 15.80
CA LYS A 99 7.87 -3.02 16.14
C LYS A 99 6.86 -3.39 15.04
N GLY A 100 6.25 -2.39 14.39
CA GLY A 100 5.30 -2.61 13.30
C GLY A 100 5.95 -3.26 12.07
N THR A 101 7.16 -2.82 11.71
CA THR A 101 7.93 -3.40 10.60
C THR A 101 8.35 -4.84 10.90
N VAL A 102 8.77 -5.13 12.14
CA VAL A 102 9.10 -6.50 12.57
C VAL A 102 7.87 -7.39 12.47
N TYR A 103 6.72 -6.95 13.02
CA TYR A 103 5.46 -7.69 12.93
C TYR A 103 5.06 -7.99 11.48
N HIS A 104 5.14 -6.98 10.61
CA HIS A 104 4.85 -7.16 9.19
C HIS A 104 5.80 -8.15 8.52
N THR A 105 7.10 -8.07 8.83
CA THR A 105 8.10 -9.00 8.27
C THR A 105 7.83 -10.44 8.70
N ILE A 106 7.59 -10.68 9.99
CA ILE A 106 7.34 -12.02 10.54
C ILE A 106 6.08 -12.64 9.92
N HIS A 107 4.96 -11.91 9.88
CA HIS A 107 3.69 -12.49 9.45
C HIS A 107 3.41 -12.41 7.95
N LYS A 108 3.86 -11.35 7.27
CA LYS A 108 3.57 -11.13 5.84
C LYS A 108 4.70 -11.52 4.90
N LYS A 109 5.95 -11.53 5.36
CA LYS A 109 7.11 -11.91 4.53
C LYS A 109 7.58 -13.33 4.83
N LEU A 110 7.78 -13.66 6.10
CA LEU A 110 8.26 -14.98 6.53
C LEU A 110 7.13 -15.98 6.77
N GLY A 111 5.92 -15.51 7.08
CA GLY A 111 4.76 -16.37 7.30
C GLY A 111 4.75 -17.12 8.63
N TYR A 112 5.56 -16.69 9.60
CA TYR A 112 5.58 -17.34 10.92
C TYR A 112 4.32 -17.03 11.74
N GLY A 113 3.90 -18.03 12.52
CA GLY A 113 2.83 -17.93 13.51
C GLY A 113 3.35 -18.27 14.90
N LYS A 114 2.78 -17.62 15.93
CA LYS A 114 3.07 -17.95 17.33
C LYS A 114 2.34 -19.24 17.70
N VAL A 115 3.07 -20.23 18.19
CA VAL A 115 2.51 -21.46 18.76
C VAL A 115 2.74 -21.44 20.28
N CYS A 116 1.71 -21.80 21.05
CA CYS A 116 1.83 -21.93 22.50
C CYS A 116 2.62 -23.19 22.85
N ALA A 117 3.46 -23.14 23.88
CA ALA A 117 4.20 -24.30 24.36
C ALA A 117 3.22 -25.37 24.88
N GLN A 118 3.48 -26.63 24.55
CA GLN A 118 2.75 -27.78 25.09
C GLN A 118 3.36 -28.16 26.45
N TRP A 119 2.50 -28.44 27.43
CA TRP A 119 2.93 -29.00 28.71
C TRP A 119 3.43 -30.43 28.49
N VAL A 120 4.68 -30.70 28.86
CA VAL A 120 5.28 -32.04 28.82
C VAL A 120 5.37 -32.57 30.25
N PRO A 121 4.68 -33.68 30.59
CA PRO A 121 4.81 -34.30 31.91
C PRO A 121 6.24 -34.75 32.14
N ASN A 122 6.83 -34.36 33.27
CA ASN A 122 8.14 -34.84 33.69
C ASN A 122 7.94 -35.82 34.85
N HIS A 123 8.46 -37.04 34.73
CA HIS A 123 8.46 -37.99 35.83
C HIS A 123 9.61 -37.60 36.77
N LEU A 124 9.27 -37.15 37.98
CA LEU A 124 10.22 -36.92 39.06
C LEU A 124 10.61 -38.28 39.64
N SER A 125 11.71 -38.85 39.14
CA SER A 125 12.37 -40.04 39.70
C SER A 125 13.48 -39.65 40.67
#